data_AF-A0A101D3W5-F1
#
_entry.id   AF-A0A101D3W5-F1
#
_cell.length_a   1.000
_cell.length_b   1.000
_cell.length_c   1.000
_cell.angle_alpha   90.00
_cell.angle_beta   90.00
_cell.angle_gamma   90.00
#
_symmetry.space_group_name_H-M   'P 1'
#
loop_
_entity.id
_entity.type
_entity.pdbx_description
1 polymer ?
#
loop_
_entity_poly.entity_id
_entity_poly.type
_entity_poly.pdbx_seq_one_letter_code
_entity_poly.pdbx_strand_id
1 'polypeptide(L)'
;MLYIRDKSLNSIEHCRLLINEIYWIVLTSLFRHRRVVASSYLCDLAQAFKSFLNVFLGHRPMKTLLKHIPLLIIGSFAISNVVASETFVCNTSEHTVFVNSAHSNEFHYTAWNKPKSITEEPDVLVVGGEEITEGTGVCRTTRWEFNNSNIQYIIRTPVACAENIPPPNATGRLSVFINDKHIKSWWCLE
;
A
#
# COMPACT_ATOMS: atom_id res chain seq x y z
N MET A 1 19.78 67.16 17.56
CA MET A 1 20.44 67.73 16.37
C MET A 1 21.38 66.65 15.82
N LEU A 2 21.21 66.29 14.54
CA LEU A 2 22.03 65.36 13.71
C LEU A 2 22.11 63.87 14.16
N TYR A 3 22.30 62.84 13.32
CA TYR A 3 21.81 62.41 11.99
C TYR A 3 22.40 60.97 11.81
N ILE A 4 21.56 59.99 11.45
CA ILE A 4 21.80 58.82 10.56
C ILE A 4 23.01 57.87 10.78
N ARG A 5 22.74 56.56 10.95
CA ARG A 5 23.00 55.54 9.88
C ARG A 5 22.31 54.19 10.08
N ASP A 6 21.71 53.81 8.97
CA ASP A 6 21.11 52.55 8.53
C ASP A 6 22.12 51.38 8.49
N LYS A 7 21.65 50.16 8.74
CA LYS A 7 22.22 48.90 8.22
C LYS A 7 21.17 47.79 8.26
N SER A 8 20.27 47.83 7.29
CA SER A 8 19.75 46.63 6.61
C SER A 8 20.90 45.87 5.93
N LEU A 9 21.13 44.60 6.28
CA LEU A 9 21.70 43.57 5.39
C LEU A 9 21.71 42.18 6.07
N ASN A 10 21.29 41.18 5.29
CA ASN A 10 21.54 39.74 5.42
C ASN A 10 20.66 38.87 6.35
N SER A 11 19.37 38.77 6.02
CA SER A 11 18.51 37.62 6.38
C SER A 11 18.29 36.63 5.22
N ILE A 12 18.83 36.90 4.03
CA ILE A 12 18.58 36.10 2.81
C ILE A 12 19.65 35.00 2.61
N GLU A 13 20.87 35.16 3.13
CA GLU A 13 21.90 34.11 3.01
C GLU A 13 21.67 32.90 3.93
N HIS A 14 20.92 33.07 5.03
CA HIS A 14 20.59 31.94 5.92
C HIS A 14 19.55 30.97 5.32
N CYS A 15 18.65 31.46 4.45
CA CYS A 15 17.66 30.61 3.78
C CYS A 15 18.25 29.82 2.59
N ARG A 16 19.38 30.26 2.01
CA ARG A 16 19.97 29.58 0.85
C ARG A 16 20.77 28.33 1.23
N LEU A 17 21.28 28.26 2.46
CA LEU A 17 22.02 27.10 2.95
C LEU A 17 21.10 25.95 3.41
N LEU A 18 19.90 26.25 3.95
CA LEU A 18 18.96 25.22 4.40
C LEU A 18 18.30 24.44 3.25
N ILE A 19 18.14 25.05 2.08
CA ILE A 19 17.53 24.38 0.91
C ILE A 19 18.48 23.37 0.27
N ASN A 20 19.80 23.59 0.32
CA ASN A 20 20.78 22.66 -0.25
C ASN A 20 21.02 21.41 0.63
N GLU A 21 20.96 21.53 1.95
CA GLU A 21 21.13 20.39 2.87
C GLU A 21 19.92 19.43 2.82
N ILE A 22 18.69 19.95 2.73
CA ILE A 22 17.48 19.12 2.63
C ILE A 22 17.42 18.39 1.28
N TYR A 23 17.89 19.03 0.19
CA TYR A 23 17.92 18.39 -1.12
C TYR A 23 18.88 17.19 -1.16
N TRP A 24 20.04 17.28 -0.48
CA TRP A 24 21.00 16.18 -0.40
C TRP A 24 20.54 15.03 0.52
N ILE A 25 19.85 15.32 1.62
CA ILE A 25 19.34 14.28 2.54
C ILE A 25 18.20 13.49 1.89
N VAL A 26 17.34 14.15 1.11
CA VAL A 26 16.26 13.47 0.35
C VAL A 26 16.85 12.69 -0.83
N LEU A 27 17.86 13.21 -1.54
CA LEU A 27 18.48 12.47 -2.66
C LEU A 27 19.29 11.24 -2.21
N THR A 28 19.96 11.29 -1.07
CA THR A 28 20.81 10.17 -0.60
C THR A 28 20.03 9.06 0.10
N SER A 29 18.88 9.37 0.71
CA SER A 29 17.97 8.36 1.28
C SER A 29 17.16 7.62 0.22
N LEU A 30 16.93 8.23 -0.96
CA LEU A 30 16.19 7.62 -2.07
C LEU A 30 17.01 6.69 -2.99
N PHE A 31 18.35 6.63 -2.86
CA PHE A 31 19.20 5.91 -3.82
C PHE A 31 20.12 4.82 -3.24
N ARG A 32 19.95 4.40 -1.97
CA ARG A 32 20.84 3.37 -1.39
C ARG A 32 20.42 1.90 -1.60
N HIS A 33 19.30 1.58 -2.24
CA HIS A 33 19.14 0.26 -2.85
C HIS A 33 18.09 0.23 -3.96
N ARG A 34 18.57 -0.16 -5.16
CA ARG A 34 17.86 -0.63 -6.35
C ARG A 34 17.45 0.38 -7.42
N ARG A 35 18.00 0.08 -8.60
CA ARG A 35 17.73 0.48 -9.98
C ARG A 35 16.35 1.09 -10.25
N VAL A 36 16.38 2.35 -10.68
CA VAL A 36 15.72 2.92 -11.87
C VAL A 36 14.45 2.21 -12.36
N VAL A 37 13.30 2.82 -12.07
CA VAL A 37 12.31 3.14 -13.10
C VAL A 37 11.97 4.61 -12.94
N ALA A 38 12.58 5.44 -13.79
CA ALA A 38 12.27 6.86 -13.87
C ALA A 38 10.84 7.00 -14.41
N SER A 39 9.90 7.22 -13.49
CA SER A 39 8.49 7.41 -13.81
C SER A 39 8.31 8.84 -14.32
N SER A 40 7.75 8.97 -15.52
CA SER A 40 7.51 10.22 -16.27
C SER A 40 6.77 11.31 -15.47
N TYR A 41 6.12 10.94 -14.37
CA TYR A 41 5.35 11.82 -13.49
C TYR A 41 6.19 12.86 -12.72
N LEU A 42 7.50 12.66 -12.56
CA LEU A 42 8.34 13.64 -11.85
C LEU A 42 8.61 14.90 -12.69
N CYS A 43 8.59 14.79 -14.03
CA CYS A 43 8.72 15.96 -14.90
C CYS A 43 7.44 16.80 -14.92
N ASP A 44 6.27 16.16 -14.96
CA ASP A 44 4.98 16.86 -15.01
C ASP A 44 4.70 17.64 -13.72
N LEU A 45 5.09 17.10 -12.56
CA LEU A 45 4.92 17.78 -11.28
C LEU A 45 5.80 19.03 -11.14
N ALA A 46 7.04 18.95 -11.62
CA ALA A 46 7.97 20.09 -11.61
C ALA A 46 7.49 21.22 -12.54
N GLN A 47 6.84 20.87 -13.65
CA GLN A 47 6.32 21.83 -14.62
C GLN A 47 5.03 22.52 -14.12
N ALA A 48 4.16 21.78 -13.43
CA ALA A 48 2.98 22.35 -12.78
C ALA A 48 3.35 23.33 -11.65
N PHE A 49 4.37 23.00 -10.85
CA PHE A 49 4.81 23.86 -9.74
C PHE A 49 5.44 25.17 -10.23
N LYS A 50 6.19 25.12 -11.34
CA LYS A 50 6.82 26.30 -11.96
C LYS A 50 5.79 27.25 -12.58
N SER A 51 4.72 26.70 -13.17
CA SER A 51 3.62 27.50 -13.72
C SER A 51 2.82 28.20 -12.62
N PHE A 52 2.58 27.51 -11.50
CA PHE A 52 1.87 28.06 -10.34
C PHE A 52 2.66 29.20 -9.65
N LEU A 53 3.97 29.03 -9.50
CA LEU A 53 4.85 30.08 -8.94
C LEU A 53 4.93 31.33 -9.82
N ASN A 54 4.94 31.19 -11.15
CA ASN A 54 4.96 32.33 -12.07
C ASN A 54 3.64 33.12 -12.09
N VAL A 55 2.50 32.45 -11.88
CA VAL A 55 1.19 33.12 -11.78
C VAL A 55 1.04 33.87 -10.46
N PHE A 56 1.60 33.36 -9.36
CA PHE A 56 1.41 33.96 -8.03
C PHE A 56 2.45 35.01 -7.63
N LEU A 57 3.66 35.00 -8.20
CA LEU A 57 4.73 35.94 -7.82
C LEU A 57 4.99 37.02 -8.88
N GLY A 58 4.28 37.00 -10.02
CA GLY A 58 4.37 38.00 -11.06
C GLY A 58 3.48 39.22 -10.81
N HIS A 59 4.08 40.28 -10.25
CA HIS A 59 3.54 41.65 -10.13
C HIS A 59 2.45 41.92 -9.07
N ARG A 60 2.88 42.46 -7.92
CA ARG A 60 2.47 43.80 -7.42
C ARG A 60 3.19 44.16 -6.11
N PRO A 61 3.47 45.45 -5.85
CA PRO A 61 4.15 45.89 -4.66
C PRO A 61 3.27 45.71 -3.41
N MET A 62 3.83 44.97 -2.46
CA MET A 62 3.31 44.70 -1.12
C MET A 62 3.22 46.00 -0.32
N LYS A 63 2.01 46.54 -0.15
CA LYS A 63 1.62 47.42 0.96
C LYS A 63 0.11 47.62 0.93
N THR A 64 -0.53 47.36 2.08
CA THR A 64 -1.90 47.76 2.41
C THR A 64 -3.02 46.91 1.79
N LEU A 65 -3.21 45.69 2.28
CA LEU A 65 -4.57 45.10 2.37
C LEU A 65 -4.65 43.96 3.39
N LEU A 66 -4.13 44.20 4.60
CA LEU A 66 -4.22 43.25 5.71
C LEU A 66 -5.42 43.66 6.60
N LYS A 67 -6.65 43.35 6.18
CA LYS A 67 -7.77 43.45 7.14
C LYS A 67 -9.00 42.57 6.92
N HIS A 68 -9.22 41.96 5.75
CA HIS A 68 -10.43 41.11 5.54
C HIS A 68 -10.13 39.94 4.58
N ILE A 69 -9.27 39.01 4.99
CA ILE A 69 -9.08 37.74 4.27
C ILE A 69 -9.71 36.63 5.14
N PRO A 70 -10.86 36.07 4.75
CA PRO A 70 -11.33 34.85 5.37
C PRO A 70 -10.29 33.76 5.08
N LEU A 71 -9.86 33.10 6.15
CA LEU A 71 -8.88 32.04 6.20
C LEU A 71 -9.31 30.90 5.27
N LEU A 72 -8.87 30.91 4.02
CA LEU A 72 -8.88 29.74 3.15
C LEU A 72 -7.83 28.76 3.70
N ILE A 73 -8.21 28.01 4.73
CA ILE A 73 -7.54 26.75 5.05
C ILE A 73 -7.79 25.85 3.85
N ILE A 74 -6.79 25.80 2.97
CA ILE A 74 -6.67 24.77 1.95
C ILE A 74 -6.61 23.47 2.74
N GLY A 75 -7.77 22.81 2.86
CA GLY A 75 -7.87 21.42 3.26
C GLY A 75 -7.05 20.62 2.27
N SER A 76 -5.77 20.44 2.59
CA SER A 76 -4.92 19.47 1.93
C SER A 76 -5.51 18.12 2.32
N PHE A 77 -6.45 17.64 1.51
CA PHE A 77 -6.84 16.25 1.51
C PHE A 77 -5.54 15.47 1.34
N ALA A 78 -5.04 14.88 2.42
CA ALA A 78 -4.09 13.79 2.33
C ALA A 78 -4.80 12.75 1.45
N ILE A 79 -4.35 12.64 0.20
CA ILE A 79 -4.79 11.57 -0.67
C ILE A 79 -4.18 10.32 -0.05
N SER A 80 -4.94 9.67 0.83
CA SER A 80 -4.62 8.31 1.26
C SER A 80 -4.53 7.50 -0.03
N ASN A 81 -3.33 7.03 -0.36
CA ASN A 81 -3.20 5.97 -1.33
C ASN A 81 -3.96 4.77 -0.72
N VAL A 82 -5.20 4.56 -1.13
CA VAL A 82 -5.87 3.28 -0.98
C VAL A 82 -5.02 2.32 -1.81
N VAL A 83 -4.04 1.71 -1.15
CA VAL A 83 -3.46 0.46 -1.64
C VAL A 83 -4.60 -0.52 -1.49
N ALA A 84 -5.26 -0.84 -2.60
CA ALA A 84 -6.24 -1.91 -2.63
C ALA A 84 -5.51 -3.17 -2.18
N SER A 85 -5.79 -3.60 -0.94
CA SER A 85 -5.32 -4.88 -0.44
C SER A 85 -6.03 -5.95 -1.26
N GLU A 86 -5.27 -6.79 -1.96
CA GLU A 86 -5.86 -7.93 -2.63
C GLU A 86 -6.28 -8.93 -1.55
N THR A 87 -7.58 -9.23 -1.54
CA THR A 87 -8.18 -10.19 -0.61
C THR A 87 -8.74 -11.35 -1.42
N PHE A 88 -8.22 -12.54 -1.18
CA PHE A 88 -8.81 -13.78 -1.65
C PHE A 88 -9.79 -14.32 -0.60
N VAL A 89 -11.01 -14.66 -1.02
CA VAL A 89 -12.05 -15.22 -0.15
C VAL A 89 -12.32 -16.67 -0.52
N CYS A 90 -12.20 -17.54 0.47
CA CYS A 90 -12.61 -18.93 0.38
C CYS A 90 -13.85 -19.17 1.23
N ASN A 91 -15.00 -19.32 0.57
CA ASN A 91 -16.26 -19.64 1.22
C ASN A 91 -16.56 -21.14 1.05
N THR A 92 -16.76 -21.83 2.16
CA THR A 92 -17.06 -23.28 2.18
C THR A 92 -18.37 -23.52 2.95
N SER A 93 -18.86 -24.75 3.01
CA SER A 93 -20.03 -25.07 3.84
C SER A 93 -19.77 -24.91 5.35
N GLU A 94 -18.51 -25.01 5.79
CA GLU A 94 -18.12 -25.06 7.20
C GLU A 94 -17.41 -23.78 7.67
N HIS A 95 -16.73 -23.09 6.77
CA HIS A 95 -15.83 -21.97 7.08
C HIS A 95 -15.94 -20.85 6.06
N THR A 96 -15.76 -19.63 6.53
CA THR A 96 -15.42 -18.47 5.70
C THR A 96 -13.97 -18.11 6.00
N VAL A 97 -13.12 -18.05 4.98
CA VAL A 97 -11.68 -17.81 5.11
C VAL A 97 -11.26 -16.65 4.22
N PHE A 98 -10.54 -15.69 4.77
CA PHE A 98 -9.95 -14.59 4.03
C PHE A 98 -8.42 -14.74 4.03
N VAL A 99 -7.82 -14.54 2.86
CA VAL A 99 -6.39 -14.36 2.68
C VAL A 99 -6.16 -12.92 2.24
N ASN A 100 -5.59 -12.11 3.12
CA ASN A 100 -5.36 -10.69 2.88
C ASN A 100 -3.87 -10.41 2.66
N SER A 101 -3.52 -9.64 1.65
CA SER A 101 -2.17 -9.07 1.53
C SER A 101 -1.96 -8.01 2.61
N ALA A 102 -0.93 -8.17 3.44
CA ALA A 102 -0.42 -7.13 4.31
C ALA A 102 0.62 -6.26 3.55
N HIS A 103 1.45 -5.52 4.29
CA HIS A 103 2.53 -4.76 3.68
C HIS A 103 3.62 -5.71 3.13
N SER A 104 4.04 -5.49 1.88
CA SER A 104 5.24 -6.12 1.28
C SER A 104 5.30 -7.66 1.36
N ASN A 105 4.48 -8.34 0.55
CA ASN A 105 4.51 -9.80 0.32
C ASN A 105 4.23 -10.69 1.54
N GLU A 106 3.70 -10.11 2.61
CA GLU A 106 3.20 -10.86 3.76
C GLU A 106 1.69 -11.07 3.62
N PHE A 107 1.20 -12.25 3.99
CA PHE A 107 -0.22 -12.58 3.91
C PHE A 107 -0.77 -12.98 5.28
N HIS A 108 -2.03 -12.61 5.54
CA HIS A 108 -2.75 -13.02 6.74
C HIS A 108 -3.88 -13.98 6.38
N TYR A 109 -3.98 -15.08 7.13
CA TYR A 109 -5.09 -16.01 7.09
C TYR A 109 -6.04 -15.71 8.24
N THR A 110 -7.30 -15.46 7.91
CA THR A 110 -8.36 -15.22 8.89
C THR A 110 -9.52 -16.15 8.60
N ALA A 111 -10.01 -16.88 9.60
CA ALA A 111 -11.11 -17.82 9.43
C ALA A 111 -12.19 -17.69 10.49
N TRP A 112 -13.43 -17.90 10.05
CA TRP A 112 -14.64 -17.99 10.88
C TRP A 112 -15.34 -19.32 10.60
N ASN A 113 -15.63 -20.08 11.66
CA ASN A 113 -16.42 -21.30 11.61
C ASN A 113 -17.89 -20.95 11.53
N LYS A 114 -18.60 -21.45 10.52
CA LYS A 114 -20.03 -21.17 10.38
C LYS A 114 -20.81 -21.76 11.56
N PRO A 115 -21.83 -21.04 12.06
CA PRO A 115 -22.50 -19.90 11.45
C PRO A 115 -21.93 -18.50 11.81
N LYS A 116 -20.74 -18.43 12.40
CA LYS A 116 -20.14 -17.17 12.84
C LYS A 116 -19.99 -16.16 11.69
N SER A 117 -20.34 -14.90 11.95
CA SER A 117 -20.26 -13.79 10.99
C SER A 117 -18.83 -13.25 10.87
N ILE A 118 -18.47 -12.75 9.69
CA ILE A 118 -17.18 -12.06 9.44
C ILE A 118 -17.03 -10.75 10.23
N THR A 119 -18.13 -10.23 10.80
CA THR A 119 -18.12 -9.04 11.67
C THR A 119 -17.74 -9.38 13.11
N GLU A 120 -17.73 -10.66 13.47
CA GLU A 120 -17.33 -11.14 14.79
C GLU A 120 -15.82 -11.42 14.82
N GLU A 121 -15.28 -11.67 16.02
CA GLU A 121 -13.88 -12.06 16.18
C GLU A 121 -13.59 -13.39 15.43
N PRO A 122 -12.52 -13.47 14.64
CA PRO A 122 -12.18 -14.70 13.94
C PRO A 122 -11.81 -15.83 14.89
N ASP A 123 -12.13 -17.06 14.51
CA ASP A 123 -11.73 -18.25 15.29
C ASP A 123 -10.26 -18.60 15.10
N VAL A 124 -9.70 -18.22 13.94
CA VAL A 124 -8.28 -18.41 13.63
C VAL A 124 -7.76 -17.15 12.93
N LEU A 125 -6.64 -16.65 13.43
CA LEU A 125 -5.83 -15.62 12.78
C LEU A 125 -4.38 -16.13 12.72
N VAL A 126 -3.81 -16.21 11.52
CA VAL A 126 -2.40 -16.54 11.30
C VAL A 126 -1.77 -15.42 10.48
N VAL A 127 -0.72 -14.82 11.03
CA VAL A 127 0.08 -13.77 10.38
C VAL A 127 1.37 -14.36 9.81
N GLY A 128 2.02 -13.69 8.86
CA GLY A 128 3.28 -14.17 8.29
C GLY A 128 3.17 -15.32 7.28
N GLY A 129 2.07 -15.43 6.56
CA GLY A 129 1.93 -16.39 5.46
C GLY A 129 2.67 -15.97 4.20
N GLU A 130 2.93 -16.93 3.33
CA GLU A 130 3.64 -16.73 2.05
C GLU A 130 2.75 -17.04 0.85
N GLU A 131 2.97 -16.31 -0.25
CA GLU A 131 2.40 -16.61 -1.55
C GLU A 131 3.44 -17.30 -2.43
N ILE A 132 3.01 -18.40 -3.04
CA ILE A 132 3.79 -19.21 -3.96
C ILE A 132 3.02 -19.28 -5.27
N THR A 133 3.61 -18.74 -6.33
CA THR A 133 3.14 -18.96 -7.69
C THR A 133 3.78 -20.23 -8.25
N GLU A 134 2.97 -21.16 -8.73
CA GLU A 134 3.42 -22.41 -9.35
C GLU A 134 2.92 -22.52 -10.79
N GLY A 135 3.66 -23.27 -11.62
CA GLY A 135 3.29 -23.53 -13.01
C GLY A 135 3.59 -22.36 -13.96
N THR A 136 3.20 -22.54 -15.23
CA THR A 136 3.45 -21.60 -16.32
C THR A 136 2.25 -21.48 -17.26
N GLY A 137 2.07 -20.32 -17.88
CA GLY A 137 0.99 -20.09 -18.86
C GLY A 137 -0.39 -20.35 -18.27
N VAL A 138 -1.23 -21.09 -19.00
CA VAL A 138 -2.61 -21.44 -18.58
C VAL A 138 -2.66 -22.37 -17.35
N CYS A 139 -1.54 -22.99 -16.99
CA CYS A 139 -1.43 -23.85 -15.82
C CYS A 139 -0.86 -23.12 -14.60
N ARG A 140 -0.67 -21.79 -14.68
CA ARG A 140 -0.20 -20.99 -13.56
C ARG A 140 -1.28 -20.92 -12.48
N THR A 141 -0.88 -21.13 -11.23
CA THR A 141 -1.75 -21.08 -10.04
C THR A 141 -1.04 -20.36 -8.91
N THR A 142 -1.85 -19.80 -8.01
CA THR A 142 -1.38 -19.15 -6.79
C THR A 142 -1.76 -20.03 -5.61
N ARG A 143 -0.79 -20.26 -4.74
CA ARG A 143 -0.94 -20.99 -3.49
C ARG A 143 -0.48 -20.09 -2.34
N TRP A 144 -1.24 -20.06 -1.27
CA TRP A 144 -0.82 -19.45 0.00
C TRP A 144 -0.65 -20.53 1.06
N GLU A 145 0.40 -20.37 1.86
CA GLU A 145 0.73 -21.26 2.96
C GLU A 145 0.80 -20.50 4.28
N PHE A 146 0.17 -21.08 5.31
CA PHE A 146 0.14 -20.51 6.65
C PHE A 146 0.43 -21.60 7.66
N ASN A 147 1.42 -21.36 8.53
CA ASN A 147 1.82 -22.28 9.58
C ASN A 147 1.38 -21.73 10.93
N ASN A 148 0.66 -22.54 11.70
CA ASN A 148 0.30 -22.25 13.08
C ASN A 148 0.68 -23.45 13.96
N SER A 149 1.86 -23.37 14.57
CA SER A 149 2.44 -24.47 15.34
C SER A 149 2.54 -25.76 14.50
N ASN A 150 1.73 -26.77 14.80
CA ASN A 150 1.72 -28.06 14.11
C ASN A 150 0.59 -28.19 13.06
N ILE A 151 -0.14 -27.11 12.79
CA ILE A 151 -1.21 -27.05 11.80
C ILE A 151 -0.74 -26.21 10.62
N GLN A 152 -0.92 -26.71 9.40
CA GLN A 152 -0.67 -25.97 8.17
C GLN A 152 -1.98 -25.78 7.40
N TYR A 153 -2.24 -24.55 6.99
CA TYR A 153 -3.35 -24.18 6.12
C TYR A 153 -2.79 -23.85 4.74
N ILE A 154 -3.29 -24.55 3.73
CA ILE A 154 -2.92 -24.33 2.32
C ILE A 154 -4.17 -23.92 1.55
N ILE A 155 -4.09 -22.77 0.89
CA ILE A 155 -5.15 -22.25 0.03
C ILE A 155 -4.59 -22.14 -1.38
N ARG A 156 -5.29 -22.67 -2.38
CA ARG A 156 -4.83 -22.63 -3.77
C ARG A 156 -5.96 -22.19 -4.69
N THR A 157 -5.66 -21.36 -5.68
CA THR A 157 -6.57 -21.07 -6.79
C THR A 157 -6.80 -22.32 -7.66
N PRO A 158 -7.93 -22.46 -8.36
CA PRO A 158 -8.16 -23.60 -9.22
C PRO A 158 -7.10 -23.64 -10.33
N VAL A 159 -6.66 -24.85 -10.67
CA VAL A 159 -5.70 -25.08 -11.76
C VAL A 159 -6.48 -25.63 -12.94
N ALA A 160 -6.41 -24.97 -14.10
CA ALA A 160 -7.08 -25.45 -15.32
C ALA A 160 -6.51 -26.78 -15.84
N CYS A 161 -5.28 -27.11 -15.44
CA CYS A 161 -4.53 -28.28 -15.88
C CYS A 161 -4.47 -29.41 -14.84
N ALA A 162 -5.23 -29.34 -13.75
CA ALA A 162 -5.24 -30.40 -12.74
C ALA A 162 -6.07 -31.61 -13.20
N GLU A 163 -5.62 -32.81 -12.83
CA GLU A 163 -6.37 -34.06 -13.06
C GLU A 163 -7.71 -34.07 -12.33
N ASN A 164 -7.78 -33.39 -11.18
CA ASN A 164 -9.03 -33.22 -10.44
C ASN A 164 -9.79 -32.02 -10.99
N ILE A 165 -10.86 -32.30 -11.73
CA ILE A 165 -11.76 -31.28 -12.26
C ILE A 165 -12.46 -30.61 -11.07
N PRO A 166 -12.27 -29.30 -10.84
CA PRO A 166 -12.97 -28.60 -9.77
C PRO A 166 -14.48 -28.57 -10.03
N PRO A 167 -15.33 -28.49 -8.98
CA PRO A 167 -16.76 -28.31 -9.17
C PRO A 167 -17.06 -26.98 -9.87
N PRO A 168 -18.26 -26.84 -10.48
CA PRO A 168 -18.67 -25.55 -11.04
C PRO A 168 -18.62 -24.46 -9.96
N ASN A 169 -18.16 -23.27 -10.34
CA ASN A 169 -18.00 -22.10 -9.47
C ASN A 169 -16.94 -22.24 -8.36
N ALA A 170 -16.02 -23.21 -8.47
CA ALA A 170 -14.89 -23.27 -7.55
C ALA A 170 -13.92 -22.11 -7.81
N THR A 171 -13.67 -21.31 -6.77
CA THR A 171 -12.70 -20.21 -6.77
C THR A 171 -11.37 -20.61 -6.16
N GLY A 172 -11.30 -21.78 -5.51
CA GLY A 172 -10.07 -22.33 -4.94
C GLY A 172 -10.30 -23.58 -4.11
N ARG A 173 -9.28 -23.99 -3.37
CA ARG A 173 -9.33 -25.13 -2.45
C ARG A 173 -8.58 -24.81 -1.16
N LEU A 174 -9.25 -25.02 -0.03
CA LEU A 174 -8.66 -25.01 1.31
C LEU A 174 -8.25 -26.43 1.68
N SER A 175 -7.03 -26.61 2.20
CA SER A 175 -6.53 -27.88 2.71
C SER A 175 -5.85 -27.67 4.05
N VAL A 176 -6.11 -28.56 5.00
CA VAL A 176 -5.57 -28.49 6.36
C VAL A 176 -4.75 -29.74 6.64
N PHE A 177 -3.56 -29.52 7.15
CA PHE A 177 -2.61 -30.56 7.55
C PHE A 177 -2.31 -30.42 9.04
N ILE A 178 -2.15 -31.54 9.74
CA ILE A 178 -1.72 -31.59 11.14
C ILE A 178 -0.54 -32.56 11.23
N ASN A 179 0.59 -32.08 11.71
CA ASN A 179 1.86 -32.85 11.70
C ASN A 179 2.17 -33.41 10.30
N ASP A 180 2.09 -32.55 9.28
CA ASP A 180 2.31 -32.88 7.85
C ASP A 180 1.34 -33.92 7.24
N LYS A 181 0.35 -34.37 8.01
CA LYS A 181 -0.68 -35.29 7.53
C LYS A 181 -1.90 -34.50 7.06
N HIS A 182 -2.31 -34.72 5.82
CA HIS A 182 -3.56 -34.18 5.29
C HIS A 182 -4.74 -34.69 6.12
N ILE A 183 -5.52 -33.75 6.67
CA ILE A 183 -6.68 -34.08 7.49
C ILE A 183 -7.98 -33.86 6.71
N LYS A 184 -8.11 -32.72 6.03
CA LYS A 184 -9.33 -32.38 5.31
C LYS A 184 -9.07 -31.33 4.23
N SER A 185 -9.92 -31.32 3.21
CA SER A 185 -9.98 -30.26 2.21
C SER A 185 -11.42 -29.87 1.91
N TRP A 186 -11.60 -28.63 1.49
CA TRP A 186 -12.86 -28.10 1.00
C TRP A 186 -12.63 -27.31 -0.28
N TRP A 187 -13.61 -27.34 -1.18
CA TRP A 187 -13.65 -26.41 -2.30
C TRP A 187 -14.15 -25.05 -1.80
N CYS A 188 -13.42 -24.01 -2.19
CA CYS A 188 -13.86 -22.63 -2.05
C CYS A 188 -14.83 -22.34 -3.20
N LEU A 189 -16.01 -21.86 -2.86
CA LEU A 189 -17.03 -21.47 -3.83
C LEU A 189 -17.21 -19.95 -3.79
N GLU A 190 -17.70 -19.39 -4.89
CA GLU A 190 -18.17 -18.00 -4.95
C GLU A 190 -19.48 -17.82 -4.16
#